data_AF-A0A943EQA5-F1
#
_entry.id   AF-A0A943EQA5-F1
#
_cell.length_a   1.000
_cell.length_b   1.000
_cell.length_c   1.000
_cell.angle_alpha   90.00
_cell.angle_beta   90.00
_cell.angle_gamma   90.00
#
_symmetry.space_group_name_H-M   'P 1'
#
loop_
_entity.id
_entity.type
_entity.pdbx_description
1 polymer ?
#
loop_
_entity_poly.entity_id
_entity_poly.type
_entity_poly.pdbx_seq_one_letter_code
_entity_poly.pdbx_strand_id
1 'polypeptide(L)'
;MLQENIVSNKKKTSKLVKMGMLVAISIILVYVIHFPIFPAVPFLEYDPADIPILIGTFAFGPLMGVLLTIATSIIQGITVSANSGLYGILMHIIATSTLVVVVGVIYYRNKTRKMAIIGLLCGMSAMAMVMIVANLIITPLFMGVTREVVWGMMPFIVGFNLIKAGINGLVTFFLYKRISRFLHE
;
A
#
# COMPACT_ATOMS: atom_id res chain seq x y z
N MET A 1 16.85 33.72 7.84
CA MET A 1 17.62 32.88 6.89
C MET A 1 18.32 31.69 7.53
N LEU A 2 19.43 31.82 8.29
CA LEU A 2 20.16 30.64 8.83
C LEU A 2 19.32 29.77 9.81
N GLN A 3 18.61 30.40 10.75
CA GLN A 3 17.79 29.69 11.73
C GLN A 3 16.56 29.02 11.09
N GLU A 4 15.96 29.64 10.07
CA GLU A 4 14.89 29.04 9.26
C GLU A 4 15.39 27.83 8.47
N ASN A 5 16.60 27.90 7.92
CA ASN A 5 17.23 26.77 7.21
C ASN A 5 17.49 25.59 8.17
N ILE A 6 17.97 25.86 9.39
CA ILE A 6 18.19 24.82 10.41
C ILE A 6 16.86 24.16 10.83
N VAL A 7 15.82 24.96 11.09
CA VAL A 7 14.49 24.44 11.46
C VAL A 7 13.86 23.63 10.30
N SER A 8 13.98 24.12 9.06
CA SER A 8 13.51 23.42 7.86
C SER A 8 14.21 22.07 7.67
N ASN A 9 15.53 22.03 7.82
CA ASN A 9 16.32 20.81 7.71
C ASN A 9 15.96 19.81 8.82
N LYS A 10 15.79 20.25 10.07
CA LYS A 10 15.36 19.38 11.17
C LYS A 10 14.00 18.70 10.89
N LYS A 11 13.04 19.45 10.35
CA LYS A 11 11.72 18.90 9.96
C LYS A 11 11.84 17.88 8.82
N LYS A 12 12.68 18.15 7.81
CA LYS A 12 12.93 17.20 6.70
C LYS A 12 13.58 15.91 7.19
N THR A 13 14.60 16.01 8.04
CA THR A 13 15.28 14.84 8.62
C THR A 13 14.32 14.02 9.50
N SER A 14 13.54 14.65 10.37
CA SER A 14 12.54 13.95 11.20
C SER A 14 11.52 13.20 10.34
N LYS A 15 11.02 13.83 9.27
CA LYS A 15 10.11 13.20 8.32
C LYS A 15 10.74 11.98 7.65
N LEU A 16 11.99 12.09 7.19
CA LEU A 16 12.72 10.99 6.56
C LEU A 16 12.88 9.80 7.51
N VAL A 17 13.28 10.06 8.77
CA VAL A 17 13.42 9.01 9.80
C VAL A 17 12.08 8.31 10.05
N LYS A 18 11.00 9.07 10.22
CA LYS A 18 9.65 8.52 10.43
C LYS A 18 9.18 7.69 9.24
N MET A 19 9.48 8.11 8.01
CA MET A 19 9.21 7.30 6.82
C MET A 19 10.00 5.99 6.83
N GLY A 20 11.30 6.03 7.13
CA GLY A 20 12.13 4.83 7.23
C GLY A 20 11.61 3.85 8.29
N MET A 21 11.18 4.36 9.45
CA MET A 21 10.54 3.55 10.49
C MET A 21 9.25 2.87 10.00
N LEU A 22 8.39 3.59 9.28
CA LEU A 22 7.16 3.00 8.74
C LEU A 22 7.45 1.89 7.72
N VAL A 23 8.45 2.07 6.84
CA VAL A 23 8.90 0.99 5.94
C VAL A 23 9.38 -0.22 6.74
N ALA A 24 10.22 -0.01 7.76
CA ALA A 24 10.71 -1.11 8.59
C ALA A 24 9.56 -1.88 9.27
N ILE A 25 8.56 -1.16 9.80
CA ILE A 25 7.37 -1.78 10.40
C ILE A 25 6.57 -2.56 9.35
N SER A 26 6.38 -2.01 8.13
CA SER A 26 5.71 -2.74 7.05
C SER A 26 6.42 -4.05 6.74
N ILE A 27 7.75 -4.04 6.62
CA ILE A 27 8.52 -5.25 6.34
C ILE A 27 8.44 -6.28 7.47
N ILE A 28 8.51 -5.85 8.72
CA ILE A 28 8.32 -6.75 9.87
C ILE A 28 6.92 -7.38 9.84
N LEU A 29 5.89 -6.59 9.54
CA LEU A 29 4.52 -7.08 9.44
C LEU A 29 4.36 -8.12 8.33
N VAL A 30 4.94 -7.89 7.16
CA VAL A 30 4.93 -8.86 6.05
C VAL A 30 5.70 -10.12 6.44
N TYR A 31 6.85 -9.98 7.08
CA TYR A 31 7.68 -11.12 7.50
C TYR A 31 6.94 -12.03 8.49
N VAL A 32 6.16 -11.45 9.41
CA VAL A 32 5.42 -12.23 10.42
C VAL A 32 4.09 -12.75 9.88
N ILE A 33 3.42 -12.00 9.00
CA ILE A 33 2.07 -12.31 8.52
C ILE A 33 2.08 -12.22 6.99
N HIS A 34 2.21 -13.37 6.34
CA HIS A 34 1.91 -13.50 4.93
C HIS A 34 1.34 -14.90 4.63
N PHE A 35 0.27 -14.97 3.85
CA PHE A 35 -0.32 -16.24 3.43
C PHE A 35 -1.22 -16.06 2.21
N PRO A 36 -1.39 -17.08 1.34
CA PRO A 36 -2.32 -17.02 0.23
C PRO A 36 -3.77 -17.01 0.77
N ILE A 37 -4.56 -15.99 0.44
CA ILE A 37 -5.98 -15.96 0.82
C ILE A 37 -6.73 -17.09 0.11
N PHE A 38 -6.41 -17.31 -1.16
CA PHE A 38 -7.05 -18.31 -1.99
C PHE A 38 -6.02 -19.38 -2.40
N PRO A 39 -6.11 -20.60 -1.85
CA PRO A 39 -5.16 -21.68 -2.19
C PRO A 39 -5.09 -22.00 -3.68
N ALA A 40 -6.17 -21.77 -4.43
CA ALA A 40 -6.23 -21.98 -5.88
C ALA A 40 -5.38 -20.98 -6.69
N VAL A 41 -5.03 -19.83 -6.12
CA VAL A 41 -4.23 -18.77 -6.75
C VAL A 41 -3.17 -18.26 -5.76
N PRO A 42 -2.14 -19.09 -5.46
CA PRO A 42 -1.25 -18.88 -4.31
C PRO A 42 -0.38 -17.62 -4.41
N PHE A 43 -0.22 -17.04 -5.59
CA PHE A 43 0.48 -15.76 -5.77
C PHE A 43 -0.30 -14.55 -5.19
N LEU A 44 -1.59 -14.73 -4.85
CA LEU A 44 -2.39 -13.72 -4.16
C LEU A 44 -2.20 -13.83 -2.64
N GLU A 45 -1.02 -13.40 -2.19
CA GLU A 45 -0.63 -13.40 -0.77
C GLU A 45 -1.12 -12.14 -0.06
N TYR A 46 -1.86 -12.34 1.04
CA TYR A 46 -2.18 -11.25 1.94
C TYR A 46 -0.98 -10.93 2.83
N ASP A 47 -0.79 -9.64 3.07
CA ASP A 47 0.16 -9.12 4.04
C ASP A 47 -0.37 -7.79 4.63
N PRO A 48 0.07 -7.39 5.84
CA PRO A 48 -0.31 -6.13 6.46
C PRO A 48 0.59 -4.94 6.07
N ALA A 49 1.40 -5.01 5.01
CA ALA A 49 2.34 -3.94 4.62
C ALA A 49 1.67 -2.59 4.44
N ASP A 50 0.42 -2.60 3.94
CA ASP A 50 -0.28 -1.38 3.57
C ASP A 50 -0.76 -0.60 4.80
N ILE A 51 -0.75 -1.20 6.01
CA ILE A 51 -1.17 -0.51 7.23
C ILE A 51 -0.22 0.65 7.57
N PRO A 52 1.11 0.44 7.75
CA PRO A 52 2.03 1.56 7.95
C PRO A 52 2.11 2.50 6.74
N ILE A 53 1.95 1.98 5.51
CA ILE A 53 1.93 2.82 4.30
C ILE A 53 0.74 3.79 4.33
N LEU A 54 -0.47 3.31 4.65
CA LEU A 54 -1.67 4.15 4.77
C LEU A 54 -1.58 5.14 5.94
N ILE A 55 -0.98 4.72 7.07
CA ILE A 55 -0.68 5.64 8.19
C ILE A 55 0.25 6.76 7.71
N GLY A 56 1.33 6.42 7.00
CA GLY A 56 2.25 7.38 6.42
C GLY A 56 1.58 8.28 5.38
N THR A 57 0.62 7.75 4.63
CA THR A 57 -0.19 8.50 3.67
C THR A 57 -1.06 9.53 4.39
N PHE A 58 -1.75 9.14 5.46
CA PHE A 58 -2.57 10.06 6.26
C PHE A 58 -1.74 11.11 7.00
N ALA A 59 -0.53 10.78 7.43
CA ALA A 59 0.36 11.71 8.12
C ALA A 59 1.06 12.67 7.16
N PHE A 60 1.57 12.19 6.02
CA PHE A 60 2.50 12.93 5.18
C PHE A 60 2.05 13.22 3.74
N GLY A 61 0.94 12.64 3.29
CA GLY A 61 0.30 12.92 2.01
C GLY A 61 0.43 11.79 0.98
N PRO A 62 -0.34 11.87 -0.13
CA PRO A 62 -0.39 10.83 -1.16
C PRO A 62 0.99 10.53 -1.75
N LEU A 63 1.79 11.56 -2.04
CA LEU A 63 3.15 11.37 -2.57
C LEU A 63 4.03 10.54 -1.63
N MET A 64 3.93 10.77 -0.32
CA MET A 64 4.72 10.04 0.67
C MET A 64 4.21 8.61 0.84
N GLY A 65 2.89 8.40 0.68
CA GLY A 65 2.32 7.06 0.54
C GLY A 65 2.93 6.28 -0.60
N VAL A 66 3.01 6.88 -1.80
CA VAL A 66 3.62 6.22 -2.98
C VAL A 66 5.10 5.90 -2.74
N LEU A 67 5.87 6.83 -2.17
CA LEU A 67 7.28 6.57 -1.85
C LEU A 67 7.47 5.44 -0.82
N LEU A 68 6.60 5.39 0.20
CA LEU A 68 6.58 4.28 1.16
C LEU A 68 6.25 2.95 0.47
N THR A 69 5.25 2.93 -0.42
CA THR A 69 4.90 1.75 -1.21
C THR A 69 6.09 1.27 -2.02
N ILE A 70 6.74 2.14 -2.80
CA ILE A 70 7.88 1.76 -3.64
C ILE A 70 9.01 1.16 -2.80
N ALA A 71 9.39 1.83 -1.71
CA ALA A 71 10.46 1.33 -0.84
C ALA A 71 10.09 -0.02 -0.20
N THR A 72 8.87 -0.14 0.31
CA THR A 72 8.37 -1.36 0.96
C THR A 72 8.30 -2.52 -0.04
N SER A 73 7.70 -2.31 -1.21
CA SER A 73 7.55 -3.35 -2.22
C SER A 73 8.90 -3.84 -2.74
N ILE A 74 9.88 -2.95 -2.95
CA ILE A 74 11.24 -3.37 -3.35
C ILE A 74 11.86 -4.24 -2.26
N ILE A 75 11.86 -3.80 -1.00
CA ILE A 75 12.48 -4.56 0.10
C ILE A 75 11.75 -5.89 0.30
N GLN A 76 10.41 -5.89 0.30
CA GLN A 76 9.60 -7.09 0.41
C GLN A 76 9.92 -8.10 -0.69
N GLY A 77 9.97 -7.65 -1.95
CA GLY A 77 10.20 -8.52 -3.10
C GLY A 77 11.63 -9.05 -3.24
N ILE A 78 12.62 -8.49 -2.54
CA ILE A 78 13.99 -9.04 -2.49
C ILE A 78 14.28 -9.80 -1.18
N THR A 79 13.37 -9.79 -0.21
CA THR A 79 13.58 -10.43 1.10
C THR A 79 12.50 -11.47 1.42
N VAL A 80 11.28 -11.03 1.75
CA VAL A 80 10.21 -11.90 2.28
C VAL A 80 9.47 -12.64 1.18
N SER A 81 9.09 -11.93 0.11
CA SER A 81 8.29 -12.45 -1.00
C SER A 81 9.14 -12.68 -2.25
N ALA A 82 10.40 -13.09 -2.07
CA ALA A 82 11.38 -13.23 -3.14
C ALA A 82 10.93 -14.19 -4.26
N ASN A 83 10.09 -15.18 -3.93
CA ASN A 83 9.52 -16.12 -4.89
C ASN A 83 8.67 -15.42 -5.97
N SER A 84 8.00 -14.31 -5.63
CA SER A 84 7.21 -13.52 -6.57
C SER A 84 8.08 -12.60 -7.44
N GLY A 85 9.34 -12.36 -7.04
CA GLY A 85 10.33 -11.57 -7.74
C GLY A 85 9.81 -10.21 -8.23
N LEU A 86 10.23 -9.82 -9.44
CA LEU A 86 9.85 -8.55 -10.05
C LEU A 86 8.33 -8.42 -10.29
N TYR A 87 7.64 -9.53 -10.56
CA TYR A 87 6.20 -9.53 -10.75
C TYR A 87 5.47 -9.06 -9.47
N GLY A 88 5.83 -9.64 -8.32
CA GLY A 88 5.25 -9.25 -7.03
C GLY A 88 5.49 -7.78 -6.70
N ILE A 89 6.73 -7.31 -6.91
CA ILE A 89 7.11 -5.90 -6.70
C ILE A 89 6.23 -4.98 -7.55
N LEU A 90 6.14 -5.24 -8.85
CA LEU A 90 5.38 -4.41 -9.79
C LEU A 90 3.88 -4.39 -9.43
N MET A 91 3.29 -5.55 -9.17
CA MET A 91 1.88 -5.67 -8.86
C MET A 91 1.52 -5.00 -7.53
N HIS A 92 2.39 -5.13 -6.52
CA HIS A 92 2.19 -4.45 -5.23
C HIS A 92 2.28 -2.93 -5.38
N ILE A 93 3.28 -2.43 -6.12
CA ILE A 93 3.43 -1.00 -6.39
C ILE A 93 2.20 -0.45 -7.09
N ILE A 94 1.70 -1.11 -8.13
CA ILE A 94 0.50 -0.65 -8.87
C ILE A 94 -0.70 -0.62 -7.92
N ALA A 95 -1.01 -1.73 -7.26
CA ALA A 95 -2.20 -1.86 -6.45
C ALA A 95 -2.22 -0.85 -5.29
N THR A 96 -1.14 -0.79 -4.53
CA THR A 96 -1.09 0.01 -3.30
C THR A 96 -0.85 1.48 -3.62
N SER A 97 -0.12 1.82 -4.68
CA SER A 97 0.01 3.22 -5.12
C SER A 97 -1.35 3.79 -5.54
N THR A 98 -2.17 3.01 -6.27
CA THR A 98 -3.55 3.43 -6.58
C THR A 98 -4.35 3.68 -5.32
N LEU A 99 -4.32 2.75 -4.36
CA LEU A 99 -5.00 2.87 -3.09
C LEU A 99 -4.59 4.16 -2.35
N VAL A 100 -3.29 4.34 -2.09
CA VAL A 100 -2.79 5.46 -1.28
C VAL A 100 -2.93 6.82 -1.97
N VAL A 101 -2.88 6.87 -3.30
CA VAL A 101 -3.14 8.11 -4.05
C VAL A 101 -4.59 8.53 -3.86
N VAL A 102 -5.55 7.63 -4.09
CA VAL A 102 -6.98 7.95 -3.97
C VAL A 102 -7.34 8.29 -2.52
N VAL A 103 -6.91 7.47 -1.57
CA VAL A 103 -7.11 7.70 -0.13
C VAL A 103 -6.49 9.04 0.28
N GLY A 104 -5.23 9.26 -0.10
CA GLY A 104 -4.48 10.45 0.26
C GLY A 104 -5.08 11.73 -0.32
N VAL A 105 -5.46 11.73 -1.59
CA VAL A 105 -6.09 12.90 -2.25
C VAL A 105 -7.42 13.24 -1.60
N ILE A 106 -8.29 12.26 -1.35
CA ILE A 106 -9.60 12.51 -0.72
C ILE A 106 -9.41 13.00 0.72
N TYR A 107 -8.57 12.34 1.51
CA TYR A 107 -8.35 12.71 2.90
C TYR A 107 -7.66 14.07 3.07
N TYR A 108 -6.69 14.42 2.22
CA TYR A 108 -5.94 15.68 2.33
C TYR A 108 -6.74 16.92 1.96
N ARG A 109 -7.85 16.77 1.22
CA ARG A 109 -8.78 17.90 0.98
C ARG A 109 -9.42 18.39 2.27
N ASN A 110 -9.80 17.48 3.18
CA ASN A 110 -10.33 17.84 4.48
C ASN A 110 -10.12 16.69 5.49
N LYS A 111 -9.17 16.86 6.42
CA LYS A 111 -8.68 15.79 7.31
C LYS A 111 -9.67 15.44 8.42
N THR A 112 -10.75 14.74 8.06
CA THR A 112 -11.79 14.26 8.98
C THR A 112 -11.90 12.73 8.96
N ARG A 113 -12.53 12.15 10.00
CA ARG A 113 -12.82 10.69 10.01
C ARG A 113 -13.73 10.30 8.85
N LYS A 114 -14.71 11.14 8.50
CA LYS A 114 -15.60 10.93 7.37
C LYS A 114 -14.82 10.84 6.06
N MET A 115 -13.89 11.77 5.81
CA MET A 115 -13.07 11.75 4.61
C MET A 115 -12.06 10.59 4.59
N ALA A 116 -11.60 10.12 5.75
CA ALA A 116 -10.79 8.90 5.82
C ALA A 116 -11.59 7.66 5.38
N ILE A 117 -12.83 7.50 5.86
CA ILE A 117 -13.72 6.40 5.45
C ILE A 117 -14.02 6.47 3.95
N ILE A 118 -14.44 7.64 3.45
CA ILE A 118 -14.72 7.83 2.02
C ILE A 118 -13.48 7.54 1.19
N GLY A 119 -12.31 8.05 1.61
CA GLY A 119 -11.05 7.80 0.93
C GLY A 119 -10.69 6.31 0.87
N LEU A 120 -10.84 5.58 1.98
CA LEU A 120 -10.60 4.14 2.04
C LEU A 120 -11.54 3.35 1.14
N LEU A 121 -12.84 3.66 1.14
CA LEU A 121 -13.82 3.00 0.27
C LEU A 121 -13.54 3.29 -1.21
N CYS A 122 -13.30 4.56 -1.57
CA CYS A 122 -12.96 4.92 -2.95
C CYS A 122 -11.64 4.32 -3.40
N GLY A 123 -10.63 4.30 -2.53
CA GLY A 123 -9.32 3.73 -2.84
C GLY A 123 -9.35 2.22 -2.99
N MET A 124 -10.12 1.52 -2.15
CA MET A 124 -10.38 0.08 -2.27
C MET A 124 -11.04 -0.26 -3.61
N SER A 125 -12.08 0.50 -4.00
CA SER A 125 -12.73 0.32 -5.31
C SER A 125 -11.78 0.62 -6.47
N ALA A 126 -11.01 1.71 -6.39
CA ALA A 126 -10.05 2.09 -7.42
C ALA A 126 -8.93 1.05 -7.60
N MET A 127 -8.38 0.54 -6.49
CA MET A 127 -7.40 -0.55 -6.50
C MET A 127 -7.96 -1.79 -7.20
N ALA A 128 -9.19 -2.21 -6.86
CA ALA A 128 -9.82 -3.34 -7.54
C ALA A 128 -9.96 -3.11 -9.04
N MET A 129 -10.43 -1.93 -9.48
CA MET A 129 -10.58 -1.60 -10.91
C MET A 129 -9.24 -1.58 -11.66
N VAL A 130 -8.21 -0.94 -11.10
CA VAL A 130 -6.87 -0.90 -11.71
C VAL A 130 -6.27 -2.30 -11.77
N MET A 131 -6.51 -3.12 -10.77
CA MET A 131 -5.96 -4.49 -10.72
C MET A 131 -6.62 -5.44 -11.69
N ILE A 132 -7.86 -5.20 -12.14
CA ILE A 132 -8.46 -5.91 -13.28
C ILE A 132 -7.60 -5.65 -14.54
N VAL A 133 -7.35 -4.37 -14.85
CA VAL A 133 -6.60 -3.97 -16.04
C VAL A 133 -5.15 -4.42 -15.96
N ALA A 134 -4.50 -4.19 -14.82
CA ALA A 134 -3.11 -4.56 -14.60
C ALA A 134 -2.91 -6.07 -14.75
N ASN A 135 -3.78 -6.91 -14.18
CA ASN A 135 -3.66 -8.37 -14.34
C ASN A 135 -3.88 -8.82 -15.78
N LEU A 136 -4.85 -8.25 -16.52
CA LEU A 136 -5.10 -8.63 -17.91
C LEU A 136 -3.93 -8.32 -18.86
N ILE A 137 -3.09 -7.37 -18.50
CA ILE A 137 -1.92 -6.98 -19.28
C ILE A 137 -0.67 -7.69 -18.77
N ILE A 138 -0.38 -7.62 -17.47
CA ILE A 138 0.89 -8.00 -16.87
C ILE A 138 0.95 -9.52 -16.62
N THR A 139 -0.11 -10.12 -16.07
CA THR A 139 -0.08 -11.53 -15.67
C THR A 139 0.16 -12.50 -16.85
N PRO A 140 -0.45 -12.33 -18.04
CA PRO A 140 -0.13 -13.14 -19.22
C PRO A 140 1.34 -13.07 -19.63
N LEU A 141 1.91 -11.86 -19.59
CA LEU A 141 3.29 -11.61 -20.02
C LEU A 141 4.30 -12.23 -19.04
N PHE A 142 4.01 -12.18 -17.74
CA PHE A 142 4.91 -12.70 -16.72
C PHE A 142 4.77 -14.20 -16.47
N MET A 143 3.55 -14.74 -16.55
CA MET A 143 3.28 -16.16 -16.27
C MET A 143 3.23 -17.04 -17.54
N GLY A 144 3.27 -16.45 -18.74
CA GLY A 144 3.18 -17.20 -19.99
C GLY A 144 1.83 -17.86 -20.24
N VAL A 145 0.76 -17.32 -19.63
CA VAL A 145 -0.62 -17.82 -19.77
C VAL A 145 -1.45 -16.94 -20.69
N THR A 146 -2.57 -17.44 -21.21
CA THR A 146 -3.45 -16.65 -22.06
C THR A 146 -4.32 -15.68 -21.25
N ARG A 147 -4.90 -14.67 -21.91
CA ARG A 147 -5.79 -13.70 -21.24
C ARG A 147 -7.09 -14.36 -20.75
N GLU A 148 -7.54 -15.41 -21.42
CA GLU A 148 -8.71 -16.19 -21.03
C GLU A 148 -8.49 -16.90 -19.69
N VAL A 149 -7.29 -17.45 -19.45
CA VAL A 149 -6.91 -18.03 -18.16
C VAL A 149 -6.97 -16.96 -17.06
N VAL A 150 -6.39 -15.78 -17.32
CA VAL A 150 -6.43 -14.66 -16.36
C VAL A 150 -7.86 -14.18 -16.10
N TRP A 151 -8.70 -14.15 -17.12
CA TRP A 151 -10.12 -13.80 -16.97
C TRP A 151 -10.86 -14.81 -16.07
N GLY A 152 -10.55 -16.11 -16.20
CA GLY A 152 -11.05 -17.14 -15.29
C GLY A 152 -10.64 -16.92 -13.82
N MET A 153 -9.49 -16.28 -13.58
CA MET A 153 -9.00 -15.94 -12.25
C MET A 153 -9.51 -14.58 -11.72
N MET A 154 -10.21 -13.81 -12.55
CA MET A 154 -10.62 -12.44 -12.24
C MET A 154 -11.46 -12.31 -10.95
N PRO A 155 -12.41 -13.21 -10.66
CA PRO A 155 -13.15 -13.16 -9.39
C PRO A 155 -12.22 -13.24 -8.16
N PHE A 156 -11.19 -14.08 -8.21
CA PHE A 156 -10.22 -14.19 -7.13
C PHE A 156 -9.33 -12.94 -7.03
N ILE A 157 -8.89 -12.39 -8.16
CA ILE A 157 -8.06 -11.17 -8.22
C ILE A 157 -8.83 -9.99 -7.61
N VAL A 158 -10.08 -9.78 -8.04
CA VAL A 158 -10.93 -8.71 -7.51
C VAL A 158 -11.23 -8.93 -6.03
N GLY A 159 -11.66 -10.15 -5.67
CA GLY A 159 -11.95 -10.51 -4.28
C GLY A 159 -10.74 -10.31 -3.36
N PHE A 160 -9.55 -10.72 -3.80
CA PHE A 160 -8.31 -10.55 -3.06
C PHE A 160 -7.99 -9.08 -2.82
N ASN A 161 -8.03 -8.23 -3.86
CA ASN A 161 -7.69 -6.81 -3.71
C ASN A 161 -8.68 -6.08 -2.81
N LEU A 162 -9.98 -6.43 -2.90
CA LEU A 162 -11.00 -5.89 -2.00
C LEU A 162 -10.77 -6.34 -0.55
N ILE A 163 -10.50 -7.62 -0.31
CA ILE A 163 -10.23 -8.15 1.04
C ILE A 163 -8.96 -7.51 1.62
N LYS A 164 -7.85 -7.49 0.86
CA LYS A 164 -6.57 -6.91 1.29
C LYS A 164 -6.73 -5.42 1.64
N ALA A 165 -7.29 -4.62 0.72
CA ALA A 165 -7.51 -3.20 0.97
C ALA A 165 -8.51 -2.94 2.10
N GLY A 166 -9.54 -3.76 2.22
CA GLY A 166 -10.55 -3.67 3.28
C GLY A 166 -9.98 -3.93 4.66
N ILE A 167 -9.25 -5.04 4.85
CA ILE A 167 -8.61 -5.38 6.13
C ILE A 167 -7.57 -4.33 6.50
N ASN A 168 -6.64 -4.01 5.58
CA ASN A 168 -5.57 -3.05 5.85
C ASN A 168 -6.14 -1.65 6.11
N GLY A 169 -7.16 -1.24 5.35
CA GLY A 169 -7.87 0.02 5.55
C GLY A 169 -8.61 0.10 6.88
N LEU A 170 -9.29 -0.97 7.29
CA LEU A 170 -10.01 -1.05 8.56
C LEU A 170 -9.07 -0.92 9.75
N VAL A 171 -7.98 -1.70 9.76
CA VAL A 171 -6.98 -1.63 10.83
C VAL A 171 -6.33 -0.25 10.88
N THR A 172 -5.96 0.30 9.72
CA THR A 172 -5.43 1.67 9.62
C THR A 172 -6.40 2.69 10.20
N PHE A 173 -7.70 2.61 9.90
CA PHE A 173 -8.70 3.56 10.39
C PHE A 173 -8.76 3.65 11.93
N PHE A 174 -8.58 2.52 12.63
CA PHE A 174 -8.54 2.52 14.09
C PHE A 174 -7.22 3.04 14.67
N LEU A 175 -6.10 2.80 13.97
CA LEU A 175 -4.77 3.14 14.47
C LEU A 175 -4.29 4.56 14.10
N TYR A 176 -4.70 5.08 12.94
CA TYR A 176 -4.00 6.22 12.32
C TYR A 176 -4.03 7.49 13.18
N LYS A 177 -5.13 7.79 13.89
CA LYS A 177 -5.19 9.01 14.71
C LYS A 177 -4.26 8.94 15.91
N ARG A 178 -4.13 7.76 16.53
CA ARG A 178 -3.24 7.56 17.68
C ARG A 178 -1.78 7.69 17.24
N ILE A 179 -1.43 7.06 16.12
CA ILE A 179 -0.07 7.05 15.59
C ILE A 179 0.30 8.40 14.96
N SER A 180 -0.64 9.06 14.27
CA SER A 180 -0.43 10.37 13.62
C SER A 180 -0.01 11.44 14.62
N ARG A 181 -0.46 11.39 15.88
CA ARG A 181 0.01 12.30 16.92
C ARG A 181 1.53 12.21 17.12
N PHE A 182 2.05 11.00 17.34
CA PHE A 182 3.50 10.76 17.44
C PHE A 182 4.27 11.11 16.15
N LEU A 183 3.63 10.95 14.98
CA LEU A 183 4.27 11.30 13.72
C LEU A 183 4.36 12.82 13.48
N HIS A 184 3.59 13.63 14.19
CA HIS A 184 3.60 15.10 14.07
C HIS A 184 4.30 15.84 15.22
N GLU A 185 4.66 15.14 16.29
CA GLU A 185 5.58 15.62 17.35
C GLU A 185 7.02 15.77 16.84
#